data_AF-A0A2I0IGQ8-F1
#
_entry.id   AF-A0A2I0IGQ8-F1
#
_cell.length_a   1.000
_cell.length_b   1.000
_cell.length_c   1.000
_cell.angle_alpha   90.00
_cell.angle_beta   90.00
_cell.angle_gamma   90.00
#
_symmetry.space_group_name_H-M   'P 1'
#
loop_
_entity.id
_entity.type
_entity.pdbx_description
1 polymer ?
#
loop_
_entity_poly.entity_id
_entity_poly.type
_entity_poly.pdbx_seq_one_letter_code
_entity_poly.pdbx_strand_id
1 'polypeptide(L)'
;MVAFAGRKYAARSIPAFVANSTYIVTSFTLVLEYKKGRLQNLYWKRDGCSSCSKNSNFVCLNNQDCAIKTTDCKNRGGSVDCSLGIQLAFSGTDKHLSALNSWYEVEKLRQYSLYGLYANLRDSLTGQYNKIF
;
A
#
# COMPACT_ATOMS: atom_id res chain seq x y z
N MET A 1 9.58 -4.34 6.43
CA MET A 1 8.72 -5.53 6.72
C MET A 1 9.54 -6.81 6.56
N VAL A 2 9.23 -7.85 7.35
CA VAL A 2 9.93 -9.14 7.38
C VAL A 2 8.93 -10.27 7.12
N ALA A 3 9.29 -11.27 6.33
CA ALA A 3 8.45 -12.45 6.07
C ALA A 3 9.26 -13.74 6.07
N PHE A 4 8.64 -14.85 6.48
CA PHE A 4 9.26 -16.17 6.39
C PHE A 4 9.35 -16.63 4.94
N ALA A 5 10.56 -16.97 4.49
CA ALA A 5 10.85 -17.24 3.08
C ALA A 5 11.03 -18.73 2.74
N GLY A 6 10.66 -19.63 3.65
CA GLY A 6 10.93 -21.07 3.51
C GLY A 6 12.43 -21.39 3.58
N ARG A 7 13.22 -20.54 4.25
CA ARG A 7 14.66 -20.67 4.51
C ARG A 7 14.95 -20.28 5.96
N LYS A 8 16.14 -20.64 6.47
CA LYS A 8 16.62 -20.29 7.82
C LYS A 8 16.62 -18.78 8.09
N TYR A 9 16.74 -17.96 7.05
CA TYR A 9 16.75 -16.50 7.14
C TYR A 9 15.45 -15.91 6.60
N ALA A 10 14.96 -14.87 7.27
CA ALA A 10 13.77 -14.16 6.84
C ALA A 10 14.06 -13.25 5.63
N ALA A 11 13.11 -13.16 4.69
CA ALA A 11 13.19 -12.18 3.63
C ALA A 11 12.82 -10.81 4.17
N ARG A 12 13.58 -9.79 3.77
CA ARG A 12 13.45 -8.41 4.25
C ARG A 12 13.22 -7.48 3.06
N SER A 13 12.31 -6.55 3.22
CA SER A 13 12.15 -5.44 2.27
C SER A 13 13.21 -4.37 2.52
N ILE A 14 13.48 -3.58 1.48
CA ILE A 14 14.16 -2.30 1.66
C ILE A 14 13.31 -1.37 2.55
N PRO A 15 13.92 -0.46 3.32
CA PRO A 15 13.18 0.56 4.05
C PRO A 15 12.33 1.41 3.10
N ALA A 16 11.13 1.76 3.55
CA ALA A 16 10.27 2.74 2.90
C ALA A 16 10.00 3.89 3.86
N PHE A 17 9.88 5.10 3.32
CA PHE A 17 9.48 6.25 4.12
C PHE A 17 8.02 6.08 4.55
N VAL A 18 7.74 6.17 5.85
CA VAL A 18 6.38 6.04 6.40
C VAL A 18 5.88 7.38 6.89
N ALA A 19 6.62 8.03 7.79
CA ALA A 19 6.23 9.32 8.34
C ALA A 19 7.42 10.08 8.91
N ASN A 20 7.26 11.39 9.05
CA ASN A 20 8.06 12.27 9.90
C ASN A 20 7.14 13.24 10.66
N SER A 21 7.71 14.31 11.24
CA SER A 21 6.92 15.32 11.96
C SER A 21 5.87 16.00 11.09
N THR A 22 6.12 16.13 9.79
CA THR A 22 5.38 17.00 8.86
C THR A 22 4.52 16.20 7.88
N TYR A 23 4.96 15.02 7.46
CA TYR A 23 4.33 14.22 6.40
C TYR A 23 4.16 12.77 6.82
N ILE A 24 3.11 12.14 6.31
CA ILE A 24 2.83 10.71 6.46
C ILE A 24 2.35 10.12 5.13
N VAL A 25 2.88 8.97 4.76
CA VAL A 25 2.40 8.15 3.65
C VAL A 25 1.50 7.07 4.25
N THR A 26 0.27 6.96 3.73
CA THR A 26 -0.78 6.13 4.34
C THR A 26 -1.17 4.94 3.50
N SER A 27 -0.80 4.92 2.22
CA SER A 27 -1.12 3.82 1.30
C SER A 27 0.16 3.25 0.72
N PHE A 28 0.41 1.97 0.99
CA PHE A 28 1.55 1.23 0.47
C PHE A 28 1.08 0.02 -0.33
N THR A 29 1.80 -0.31 -1.39
CA THR A 29 1.69 -1.62 -2.03
C THR A 29 2.98 -2.39 -1.81
N LEU A 30 2.87 -3.56 -1.19
CA LEU A 30 3.98 -4.48 -0.97
C LEU A 30 3.88 -5.64 -1.96
N VAL A 31 4.95 -5.86 -2.71
CA VAL A 31 5.07 -6.95 -3.68
C VAL A 31 5.87 -8.07 -3.07
N LEU A 32 5.29 -9.26 -3.05
CA LEU A 32 5.97 -10.47 -2.69
C LEU A 32 6.38 -11.19 -3.99
N GLU A 33 7.69 -11.29 -4.19
CA GLU A 33 8.26 -11.96 -5.36
C GLU A 33 8.54 -13.43 -5.04
N TYR A 34 7.90 -14.33 -5.78
CA TYR A 34 8.06 -15.76 -5.62
C TYR A 34 8.78 -16.38 -6.81
N LYS A 35 9.66 -17.34 -6.51
CA LYS A 35 10.29 -18.21 -7.51
C LYS A 35 10.00 -19.65 -7.16
N LYS A 36 9.24 -20.34 -8.03
CA LYS A 36 8.80 -21.72 -7.79
C LYS A 36 8.12 -21.89 -6.41
N GLY A 37 7.28 -20.95 -6.02
CA GLY A 37 6.55 -20.96 -4.73
C GLY A 37 7.38 -20.58 -3.51
N ARG A 38 8.65 -20.18 -3.68
CA ARG A 38 9.48 -19.67 -2.58
C ARG A 38 9.65 -18.16 -2.68
N LEU A 39 9.30 -17.45 -1.61
CA LEU A 39 9.51 -16.02 -1.49
C LEU A 39 11.00 -15.70 -1.63
N GLN A 40 11.34 -14.83 -2.58
CA GLN A 40 12.71 -14.36 -2.81
C GLN A 40 12.89 -12.97 -2.25
N ASN A 41 12.00 -12.04 -2.60
CA ASN A 41 12.15 -10.62 -2.26
C ASN A 41 10.81 -9.99 -1.87
N LEU A 42 10.92 -8.84 -1.20
CA LEU A 42 9.81 -7.96 -0.86
C LEU A 42 10.11 -6.56 -1.40
N TYR A 43 9.26 -6.04 -2.28
CA TYR A 43 9.43 -4.72 -2.87
C TYR A 43 8.29 -3.79 -2.46
N TRP A 44 8.60 -2.53 -2.19
CA TRP A 44 7.59 -1.49 -2.06
C TRP A 44 7.34 -0.86 -3.42
N LYS A 45 6.08 -0.89 -3.87
CA LYS A 45 5.67 -0.11 -5.03
C LYS A 45 5.77 1.36 -4.68
N ARG A 46 6.40 2.13 -5.56
CA ARG A 46 6.32 3.59 -5.53
C ARG A 46 5.33 4.00 -6.61
N ASP A 47 4.14 4.43 -6.18
CA ASP A 47 3.07 4.81 -7.09
C ASP A 47 3.28 6.19 -7.72
N GLY A 48 4.38 6.88 -7.37
CA GLY A 48 4.67 8.21 -7.87
C GLY A 48 3.64 9.23 -7.43
N CYS A 49 3.72 10.42 -8.01
CA CYS A 49 2.88 11.54 -7.59
C CYS A 49 1.55 11.66 -8.34
N SER A 50 1.29 10.77 -9.30
CA SER A 50 -0.02 10.70 -9.98
C SER A 50 -1.16 10.50 -8.98
N SER A 51 -0.91 9.79 -7.88
CA SER A 51 -1.88 9.50 -6.84
C SER A 51 -2.25 10.73 -5.99
N CYS A 52 -1.43 11.80 -6.01
CA CYS A 52 -1.68 13.03 -5.24
C CYS A 52 -2.56 14.05 -5.97
N SER A 53 -2.77 13.89 -7.26
CA SER A 53 -3.34 14.91 -8.15
C SER A 53 -4.79 15.30 -7.87
N LYS A 54 -5.50 14.56 -7.01
CA LYS A 54 -6.95 14.74 -6.78
C LYS A 54 -7.33 15.58 -5.57
N ASN A 55 -6.38 15.94 -4.69
CA ASN A 55 -6.71 16.67 -3.46
C ASN A 55 -5.53 17.53 -2.98
N SER A 56 -5.81 18.79 -2.62
CA SER A 56 -4.83 19.81 -2.22
C SER A 56 -4.02 19.47 -0.96
N ASN A 57 -4.50 18.50 -0.16
CA ASN A 57 -3.87 18.10 1.10
C ASN A 57 -2.76 17.06 0.89
N PHE A 58 -2.61 16.55 -0.33
CA PHE A 58 -1.58 15.57 -0.69
C PHE A 58 -0.36 16.28 -1.29
N VAL A 59 0.82 15.85 -0.87
CA VAL A 59 2.11 16.39 -1.28
C VAL A 59 2.94 15.27 -1.89
N CYS A 60 3.48 15.54 -3.07
CA CYS A 60 4.44 14.71 -3.77
C CYS A 60 5.82 14.82 -3.10
N LEU A 61 6.30 13.75 -2.46
CA LEU A 61 7.64 13.70 -1.88
C LEU A 61 8.62 13.05 -2.86
N ASN A 62 9.73 13.73 -3.15
CA ASN A 62 10.84 13.24 -3.98
C ASN A 62 10.42 12.67 -5.35
N ASN A 63 9.30 13.12 -5.91
CA ASN A 63 8.68 12.59 -7.13
C ASN A 63 8.36 11.09 -7.08
N GLN A 64 8.28 10.50 -5.89
CA GLN A 64 8.20 9.06 -5.69
C GLN A 64 6.99 8.63 -4.86
N ASP A 65 6.70 9.36 -3.78
CA ASP A 65 5.69 8.96 -2.81
C ASP A 65 4.64 10.05 -2.62
N CYS A 66 3.39 9.63 -2.47
CA CYS A 66 2.30 10.53 -2.17
C CYS A 66 2.04 10.58 -0.66
N ALA A 67 2.29 11.73 -0.05
CA ALA A 67 2.17 11.92 1.38
C ALA A 67 1.06 12.93 1.73
N ILE A 68 0.57 12.86 2.95
CA ILE A 68 -0.40 13.78 3.55
C ILE A 68 0.34 14.57 4.62
N LYS A 69 0.01 15.86 4.78
CA LYS A 69 0.52 16.62 5.92
C LYS A 69 -0.06 16.05 7.22
N THR A 70 0.78 15.84 8.22
CA THR A 70 0.35 15.24 9.49
C THR A 70 -0.72 16.07 10.20
N THR A 71 -0.74 17.39 9.99
CA THR A 71 -1.78 18.32 10.49
C THR A 71 -3.16 18.03 9.95
N ASP A 72 -3.25 17.44 8.75
CA ASP A 72 -4.52 17.18 8.09
C ASP A 72 -5.15 15.85 8.57
N CYS A 73 -4.40 15.08 9.34
CA CYS A 73 -4.84 13.81 9.91
C CYS A 73 -5.81 14.01 11.08
N LYS A 74 -6.88 13.21 11.14
CA LYS A 74 -7.89 13.22 12.23
C LYS A 74 -7.31 13.19 13.64
N ASN A 75 -6.29 12.35 13.85
CA ASN A 75 -5.63 12.22 15.16
C ASN A 75 -4.80 13.46 15.57
N ARG A 76 -4.66 14.45 14.68
CA ARG A 76 -3.94 15.72 14.92
C ARG A 76 -4.83 16.94 14.66
N GLY A 77 -6.15 16.77 14.65
CA GLY A 77 -7.12 17.87 14.51
C GLY A 77 -7.57 18.16 13.08
N GLY A 78 -7.11 17.39 12.08
CA GLY A 78 -7.57 17.50 10.70
C GLY A 78 -8.82 16.65 10.39
N SER A 79 -9.23 16.62 9.12
CA SER A 79 -10.42 15.89 8.65
C SER A 79 -10.10 14.59 7.90
N VAL A 80 -8.84 14.37 7.54
CA VAL A 80 -8.41 13.24 6.69
C VAL A 80 -8.03 12.05 7.54
N ASP A 81 -8.47 10.86 7.14
CA ASP A 81 -8.01 9.64 7.79
C ASP A 81 -6.60 9.27 7.33
N CYS A 82 -5.68 9.17 8.27
CA CYS A 82 -4.29 8.82 8.02
C CYS A 82 -3.90 7.42 8.50
N SER A 83 -4.88 6.51 8.57
CA SER A 83 -4.62 5.10 8.89
C SER A 83 -3.73 4.46 7.84
N LEU A 84 -2.78 3.64 8.28
CA LEU A 84 -1.87 2.92 7.41
C LEU A 84 -2.59 1.75 6.73
N GLY A 85 -2.69 1.80 5.41
CA GLY A 85 -3.16 0.71 4.55
C GLY A 85 -1.99 0.09 3.78
N ILE A 86 -1.86 -1.23 3.84
CA ILE A 86 -0.87 -1.98 3.06
C ILE A 86 -1.60 -2.97 2.17
N GLN A 87 -1.54 -2.74 0.86
CA GLN A 87 -2.02 -3.65 -0.17
C GLN A 87 -0.93 -4.66 -0.49
N LEU A 88 -1.31 -5.93 -0.66
CA LEU A 88 -0.39 -7.00 -1.04
C LEU A 88 -0.58 -7.36 -2.50
N ALA A 89 0.54 -7.47 -3.21
CA ALA A 89 0.60 -7.95 -4.58
C ALA A 89 1.63 -9.07 -4.70
N PHE A 90 1.46 -9.91 -5.70
CA PHE A 90 2.28 -11.09 -5.95
C PHE A 90 2.92 -10.98 -7.32
N SER A 91 4.17 -11.39 -7.40
CA SER A 91 4.95 -11.46 -8.64
C SER A 91 5.68 -12.81 -8.73
N GLY A 92 5.90 -13.29 -9.95
CA GLY A 92 6.72 -14.46 -10.22
C GLY A 92 5.90 -15.74 -10.41
N THR A 93 6.27 -16.83 -9.73
CA THR A 93 5.67 -18.16 -9.95
C THR A 93 5.38 -18.92 -8.67
N ASP A 94 4.28 -19.66 -8.66
CA ASP A 94 3.96 -20.63 -7.61
C ASP A 94 4.81 -21.92 -7.72
N LYS A 95 4.55 -22.90 -6.85
CA LYS A 95 5.27 -24.20 -6.85
C LYS A 95 5.07 -25.00 -8.14
N HIS A 96 3.93 -24.83 -8.80
CA HIS A 96 3.53 -25.52 -10.03
C HIS A 96 3.90 -24.73 -11.29
N LEU A 97 4.68 -23.65 -11.16
CA LEU A 97 5.10 -22.75 -12.24
C LEU A 97 3.96 -21.90 -12.82
N SER A 98 2.81 -21.83 -12.15
CA SER A 98 1.74 -20.91 -12.50
C SER A 98 2.18 -19.48 -12.22
N ALA A 99 1.86 -18.56 -13.12
CA ALA A 99 2.23 -17.16 -12.98
C ALA A 99 1.44 -16.48 -11.85
N LEU A 100 2.16 -15.77 -10.98
CA LEU A 100 1.61 -14.83 -10.01
C LEU A 100 1.86 -13.43 -10.56
N ASN A 101 0.82 -12.76 -11.05
CA ASN A 101 0.94 -11.50 -11.78
C ASN A 101 0.05 -10.37 -11.21
N SER A 102 -0.47 -10.51 -9.98
CA SER A 102 -1.31 -9.47 -9.40
C SER A 102 -0.57 -8.14 -9.26
N TRP A 103 0.76 -8.15 -9.17
CA TRP A 103 1.60 -6.96 -9.33
C TRP A 103 1.30 -6.14 -10.60
N TYR A 104 1.22 -6.82 -11.74
CA TYR A 104 0.92 -6.21 -13.03
C TYR A 104 -0.53 -5.74 -13.11
N GLU A 105 -1.46 -6.51 -12.54
CA GLU A 105 -2.87 -6.10 -12.47
C GLU A 105 -3.07 -4.88 -11.56
N VAL A 106 -2.30 -4.73 -10.48
CA VAL A 106 -2.32 -3.50 -9.67
C VAL A 106 -1.86 -2.30 -10.50
N GLU A 107 -0.96 -2.45 -11.47
CA GLU A 107 -0.64 -1.36 -12.40
C GLU A 107 -1.83 -0.95 -13.27
N LYS A 108 -2.61 -1.91 -13.76
CA LYS A 108 -3.83 -1.61 -14.55
C LYS A 108 -4.96 -1.03 -13.69
N LEU A 109 -5.13 -1.51 -12.47
CA LEU A 109 -6.09 -0.97 -11.51
C LEU A 109 -5.77 0.48 -11.08
N ARG A 110 -4.54 0.98 -11.30
CA ARG A 110 -4.18 2.39 -11.04
C ARG A 110 -5.00 3.39 -11.85
N GLN A 111 -5.54 3.02 -13.02
CA GLN A 111 -6.47 3.88 -13.76
C GLN A 111 -7.72 4.21 -12.94
N TYR A 112 -8.08 3.33 -12.00
CA TYR A 112 -9.20 3.47 -11.10
C TYR A 112 -8.75 3.70 -9.65
N SER A 113 -7.81 4.63 -9.43
CA SER A 113 -7.67 5.39 -8.17
C SER A 113 -8.05 4.59 -6.92
N LEU A 114 -7.23 3.59 -6.55
CA LEU A 114 -7.51 2.60 -5.50
C LEU A 114 -7.89 3.19 -4.15
N TYR A 115 -7.57 4.47 -3.89
CA TYR A 115 -8.11 5.22 -2.77
C TYR A 115 -9.64 5.21 -2.73
N GLY A 116 -10.31 5.45 -3.87
CA GLY A 116 -11.77 5.47 -3.95
C GLY A 116 -12.38 4.08 -3.70
N LEU A 117 -11.77 3.03 -4.27
CA LEU A 117 -12.22 1.66 -4.03
C LEU A 117 -12.02 1.24 -2.57
N TYR A 118 -10.85 1.54 -1.98
CA TYR A 118 -10.53 1.16 -0.60
C TYR A 118 -11.29 1.98 0.44
N ALA A 119 -11.46 3.30 0.21
CA ALA A 119 -12.28 4.15 1.07
C ALA A 119 -13.74 3.70 1.07
N ASN A 120 -14.31 3.43 -0.11
CA ASN A 120 -15.69 2.94 -0.23
C ASN A 120 -15.87 1.55 0.40
N LEU A 121 -14.89 0.64 0.22
CA LEU A 121 -14.92 -0.68 0.86
C LEU A 121 -14.85 -0.58 2.38
N ARG A 122 -13.95 0.27 2.89
CA ARG A 122 -13.81 0.51 4.32
C ARG A 122 -15.11 1.07 4.88
N ASP A 123 -15.65 2.13 4.29
CA ASP A 123 -16.91 2.75 4.73
C ASP A 123 -18.08 1.75 4.66
N SER A 124 -18.13 0.91 3.62
CA SER A 124 -19.14 -0.15 3.51
C SER A 124 -19.01 -1.23 4.59
N LEU A 125 -17.79 -1.64 4.95
CA LEU A 125 -17.55 -2.66 5.97
C LEU A 125 -17.76 -2.10 7.39
N THR A 126 -17.22 -0.93 7.71
CA THR A 126 -17.41 -0.29 9.02
C THR A 126 -18.83 0.20 9.22
N GLY A 127 -19.50 0.67 8.17
CA GLY A 127 -20.90 1.11 8.24
C GLY A 127 -21.89 -0.03 8.49
N GLN A 128 -21.56 -1.26 8.06
CA GLN A 128 -22.35 -2.45 8.42
C GLN A 128 -22.05 -2.91 9.85
N TYR A 129 -20.78 -2.87 10.28
CA TYR A 129 -20.42 -3.25 11.65
C TYR A 129 -21.06 -2.35 12.71
N ASN A 130 -21.08 -1.03 12.49
CA ASN A 130 -21.72 -0.05 13.39
C ASN A 130 -23.27 -0.10 13.40
N LYS A 131 -23.89 -0.95 12.58
CA LYS A 131 -25.34 -1.20 12.62
C LYS A 131 -25.70 -2.47 13.38
N ILE A 132 -24.71 -3.33 13.63
CA ILE A 132 -24.89 -4.62 14.31
C ILE A 132 -24.51 -4.50 15.80
N PHE A 133 -23.69 -3.52 16.16
CA PHE A 133 -23.30 -3.14 17.52
C PHE A 133 -23.64 -1.68 17.77
#